data_AF-A0A4Y2J5L7-F1
#
_entry.id   AF-A0A4Y2J5L7-F1
#
_cell.length_a   1.000
_cell.length_b   1.000
_cell.length_c   1.000
_cell.angle_alpha   90.00
_cell.angle_beta   90.00
_cell.angle_gamma   90.00
#
_symmetry.space_group_name_H-M   'P 1'
#
loop_
_entity.id
_entity.type
_entity.pdbx_description
1 polymer ?
#
loop_
_entity_poly.entity_id
_entity_poly.type
_entity_poly.pdbx_seq_one_letter_code
_entity_poly.pdbx_strand_id
1 'polypeptide(L)'
;MSACAVATCPNYHRKTKGKGVIYHVFPVCPNRGKIWILKCKRQDHINVKYARICSDHFRPSDYMDDMKNRLLGLNQKKILKPDAVPSVNLPLQDNGEDISSRSERKRKRSILREAKIRLKCLSPKKACETPSMEPFTTPTNENICSSCFETQKENALLLERIRFLEKELEKTKGDTKRNQRKKIKEMKTKAEIGRILTENKSLKSEVKKLSKIEENFKNILTATQINAVIENKSKIKWTAEDISRHLIIRSISRRAYEYWRNQIGMPLSSASTLKRWCSKFSCRPGMLHDVLLVMQKTFHSKPEAERVCILSFDEMHIDRKICYDVSEDQILGPFSKVQLVLARGIMAGWKQPVFLNFNTTMTKHLLYEIIKKIEEKGLIVKAIVSDLAGSSTLWKELEITSENNFLSIL
;
A
#
# COMPACT_ATOMS: atom_id res chain seq x y z
N MET A 1 -14.97 -27.25 -0.43
CA MET A 1 -14.46 -28.31 -1.34
C MET A 1 -15.20 -28.19 -2.66
N SER A 2 -14.55 -28.36 -3.81
CA SER A 2 -15.20 -28.23 -5.13
C SER A 2 -15.80 -29.57 -5.60
N ALA A 3 -17.12 -29.57 -5.77
CA ALA A 3 -17.84 -30.52 -6.63
C ALA A 3 -18.20 -29.82 -7.95
N CYS A 4 -18.50 -30.59 -9.00
CA CYS A 4 -19.06 -30.04 -10.22
C CYS A 4 -20.44 -29.41 -9.97
N ALA A 5 -20.77 -28.36 -10.72
CA ALA A 5 -22.06 -27.66 -10.66
C ALA A 5 -23.13 -28.27 -11.58
N VAL A 6 -22.77 -29.17 -12.50
CA VAL A 6 -23.72 -29.88 -13.37
C VAL A 6 -24.45 -30.95 -12.57
N ALA A 7 -25.78 -30.96 -12.60
CA ALA A 7 -26.62 -31.73 -11.68
C ALA A 7 -26.34 -33.25 -11.65
N THR A 8 -26.10 -33.87 -12.82
CA THR A 8 -25.81 -35.32 -12.95
C THR A 8 -24.35 -35.68 -12.74
N CYS A 9 -23.44 -34.72 -12.52
CA CYS A 9 -22.00 -34.98 -12.57
C CYS A 9 -21.43 -35.42 -11.20
N PRO A 10 -20.96 -36.67 -11.04
CA PRO A 10 -20.47 -37.19 -9.76
C PRO A 10 -19.01 -36.80 -9.46
N ASN A 11 -18.44 -35.83 -10.18
CA ASN A 11 -17.02 -35.47 -10.09
C ASN A 11 -16.78 -34.35 -9.07
N TYR A 12 -16.13 -34.70 -7.96
CA TYR A 12 -15.63 -33.78 -6.94
C TYR A 12 -14.14 -34.00 -6.69
N HIS A 13 -13.43 -32.94 -6.29
CA HIS A 13 -11.96 -32.86 -6.27
C HIS A 13 -11.22 -34.03 -5.57
N ARG A 14 -11.83 -34.68 -4.56
CA ARG A 14 -11.23 -35.83 -3.87
C ARG A 14 -11.36 -37.15 -4.66
N LYS A 15 -12.39 -37.30 -5.51
CA LYS A 15 -12.59 -38.46 -6.42
C LYS A 15 -11.75 -38.36 -7.69
N THR A 16 -11.44 -37.14 -8.13
CA THR A 16 -10.74 -36.83 -9.39
C THR A 16 -9.26 -36.46 -9.23
N LYS A 17 -8.75 -36.39 -7.98
CA LYS A 17 -7.32 -36.17 -7.70
C LYS A 17 -6.46 -37.18 -8.47
N GLY A 18 -5.51 -36.68 -9.28
CA GLY A 18 -4.63 -37.49 -10.13
C GLY A 18 -5.21 -37.92 -11.48
N LYS A 19 -6.51 -37.74 -11.74
CA LYS A 19 -7.17 -38.20 -12.98
C LYS A 19 -7.20 -37.17 -14.13
N GLY A 20 -6.33 -36.15 -14.09
CA GLY A 20 -6.23 -35.12 -15.15
C GLY A 20 -7.41 -34.14 -15.29
N VAL A 21 -8.48 -34.31 -14.49
CA VAL A 21 -9.69 -33.48 -14.50
C VAL A 21 -9.42 -32.12 -13.85
N ILE A 22 -9.81 -31.03 -14.54
CA ILE A 22 -9.64 -29.64 -14.08
C ILE A 22 -10.99 -29.02 -13.74
N TYR A 23 -11.04 -28.09 -12.77
CA TYR A 23 -12.26 -27.44 -12.29
C TYR A 23 -12.28 -25.95 -12.64
N HIS A 24 -13.05 -25.60 -13.67
CA HIS A 24 -13.18 -24.25 -14.22
C HIS A 24 -14.06 -23.34 -13.37
N VAL A 25 -13.67 -22.07 -13.29
CA VAL A 25 -14.45 -20.98 -12.68
C VAL A 25 -15.57 -20.58 -13.64
N PHE A 26 -16.74 -20.19 -13.12
CA PHE A 26 -17.78 -19.58 -13.95
C PHE A 26 -17.28 -18.22 -14.53
N PRO A 27 -17.62 -17.86 -15.78
CA PRO A 27 -17.22 -16.60 -16.38
C PRO A 27 -17.70 -15.38 -15.58
N VAL A 28 -16.87 -14.33 -15.53
CA VAL A 28 -17.22 -13.05 -14.90
C VAL A 28 -18.33 -12.32 -15.68
N CYS A 29 -18.40 -12.52 -16.99
CA CYS A 29 -19.41 -11.91 -17.86
C CYS A 29 -20.82 -12.46 -17.53
N PRO A 30 -21.77 -11.62 -17.05
CA PRO A 30 -23.07 -12.09 -16.54
C PRO A 30 -23.87 -12.94 -17.54
N ASN A 31 -23.82 -12.60 -18.83
CA ASN A 31 -24.55 -13.32 -19.88
C ASN A 31 -24.02 -14.75 -20.08
N ARG A 32 -22.69 -14.95 -20.07
CA ARG A 32 -22.09 -16.31 -20.13
C ARG A 32 -22.31 -17.06 -18.81
N GLY A 33 -22.27 -16.38 -17.67
CA GLY A 33 -22.66 -16.94 -16.37
C GLY A 33 -24.09 -17.51 -16.37
N LYS A 34 -25.07 -16.77 -16.90
CA LYS A 34 -26.46 -17.25 -17.10
C LYS A 34 -26.53 -18.50 -17.98
N ILE A 35 -25.82 -18.53 -19.11
CA ILE A 35 -25.78 -19.70 -20.00
C ILE A 35 -25.19 -20.93 -19.29
N TRP A 36 -24.10 -20.76 -18.55
CA TRP A 36 -23.49 -21.85 -17.77
C TRP A 36 -24.44 -22.36 -16.67
N ILE A 37 -25.15 -21.48 -15.96
CA ILE A 37 -26.17 -21.87 -14.95
C ILE A 37 -27.29 -22.68 -15.62
N LEU A 38 -27.82 -22.21 -16.75
CA LEU A 38 -28.87 -22.89 -17.50
C LEU A 38 -28.44 -24.31 -17.94
N LYS A 39 -27.20 -24.44 -18.43
CA LYS A 39 -26.62 -25.74 -18.83
C LYS A 39 -26.36 -26.68 -17.65
N CYS A 40 -26.13 -26.16 -16.44
CA CYS A 40 -25.95 -26.98 -15.24
C CYS A 40 -27.22 -27.69 -14.74
N LYS A 41 -28.42 -27.18 -15.06
CA LYS A 41 -29.73 -27.76 -14.68
C LYS A 41 -29.89 -28.08 -13.17
N ARG A 42 -29.28 -27.30 -12.27
CA ARG A 42 -29.58 -27.38 -10.82
C ARG A 42 -30.79 -26.51 -10.49
N GLN A 43 -31.69 -27.05 -9.68
CA GLN A 43 -32.84 -26.33 -9.12
C GLN A 43 -32.44 -25.36 -7.99
N ASP A 44 -31.30 -25.60 -7.32
CA ASP A 44 -30.81 -24.73 -6.25
C ASP A 44 -29.92 -23.59 -6.76
N HIS A 45 -29.94 -22.45 -6.05
CA HIS A 45 -29.21 -21.24 -6.42
C HIS A 45 -27.68 -21.48 -6.43
N ILE A 46 -27.11 -21.67 -7.63
CA ILE A 46 -25.67 -21.83 -7.85
C ILE A 46 -24.92 -20.55 -7.44
N ASN A 47 -24.11 -20.61 -6.39
CA ASN A 47 -23.22 -19.51 -6.03
C ASN A 47 -22.00 -19.46 -6.96
N VAL A 48 -22.14 -18.71 -8.05
CA VAL A 48 -21.19 -18.49 -9.16
C VAL A 48 -19.74 -18.27 -8.69
N LYS A 49 -19.53 -17.56 -7.58
CA LYS A 49 -18.19 -17.28 -7.02
C LYS A 49 -17.42 -18.55 -6.62
N TYR A 50 -18.12 -19.54 -6.07
CA TYR A 50 -17.53 -20.76 -5.49
C TYR A 50 -17.84 -22.04 -6.27
N ALA A 51 -18.90 -22.05 -7.09
CA ALA A 51 -19.26 -23.15 -7.97
C ALA A 51 -18.20 -23.36 -9.08
N ARG A 52 -17.99 -24.59 -9.52
CA ARG A 52 -17.03 -24.96 -10.57
C ARG A 52 -17.62 -26.01 -11.50
N ILE A 53 -17.19 -26.04 -12.75
CA ILE A 53 -17.55 -27.09 -13.72
C ILE A 53 -16.28 -27.87 -14.07
N CYS A 54 -16.34 -29.20 -14.14
CA CYS A 54 -15.17 -29.99 -14.53
C CYS A 54 -14.90 -29.93 -16.05
N SER A 55 -13.66 -30.23 -16.44
CA SER A 55 -13.18 -30.28 -17.82
C SER A 55 -14.04 -31.11 -18.76
N ASP A 56 -14.70 -32.11 -18.21
CA ASP A 56 -15.37 -33.23 -18.90
C ASP A 56 -16.71 -32.81 -19.55
N HIS A 57 -17.10 -31.54 -19.38
CA HIS A 57 -18.27 -30.90 -20.01
C HIS A 57 -17.90 -29.97 -21.19
N PHE A 58 -16.61 -29.85 -21.50
CA PHE A 58 -16.06 -28.99 -22.56
C PHE A 58 -15.28 -29.85 -23.56
N ARG A 59 -15.37 -29.53 -24.85
CA ARG A 59 -14.64 -30.23 -25.91
C ARG A 59 -13.17 -29.76 -25.96
N PRO A 60 -12.24 -30.55 -26.51
CA PRO A 60 -10.86 -30.10 -26.76
C PRO A 60 -10.79 -28.80 -27.61
N SER A 61 -11.74 -28.61 -28.53
CA SER A 61 -11.93 -27.40 -29.34
C SER A 61 -12.22 -26.13 -28.53
N ASP A 62 -12.71 -26.27 -27.30
CA ASP A 62 -13.21 -25.17 -26.48
C ASP A 62 -12.07 -24.54 -25.64
N TYR A 63 -10.85 -25.10 -25.74
CA TYR A 63 -9.64 -24.62 -25.11
C TYR A 63 -8.79 -23.77 -26.07
N MET A 64 -8.00 -22.85 -25.52
CA MET A 64 -6.99 -22.10 -26.27
C MET A 64 -5.70 -22.93 -26.40
N ASP A 65 -5.00 -22.81 -27.53
CA ASP A 65 -3.64 -23.35 -27.65
C ASP A 65 -2.68 -22.51 -26.80
N ASP A 66 -2.10 -23.11 -25.76
CA ASP A 66 -1.09 -22.47 -24.91
C ASP A 66 0.29 -22.55 -25.58
N MET A 67 0.36 -21.99 -26.79
CA MET A 67 1.56 -21.92 -27.63
C MET A 67 2.74 -21.29 -26.87
N LYS A 68 2.46 -20.35 -25.97
CA LYS A 68 3.43 -19.69 -25.10
C LYS A 68 4.11 -20.67 -24.14
N ASN A 69 3.35 -21.44 -23.36
CA ASN A 69 3.97 -22.47 -22.52
C ASN A 69 4.59 -23.58 -23.38
N ARG A 70 4.01 -23.94 -24.54
CA ARG A 70 4.57 -24.94 -25.48
C ARG A 70 5.98 -24.55 -25.97
N LEU A 71 6.17 -23.31 -26.43
CA LEU A 71 7.46 -22.79 -26.90
C LEU A 71 8.49 -22.63 -25.77
N LEU A 72 8.03 -22.38 -24.54
CA LEU A 72 8.88 -22.25 -23.35
C LEU A 72 9.18 -23.60 -22.65
N GLY A 73 8.72 -24.73 -23.19
CA GLY A 73 8.88 -26.06 -22.56
C GLY A 73 8.13 -26.22 -21.22
N LEU A 74 7.12 -25.39 -20.98
CA LEU A 74 6.34 -25.36 -19.74
C LEU A 74 5.04 -26.16 -19.87
N ASN A 75 4.51 -26.61 -18.74
CA ASN A 75 3.19 -27.26 -18.68
C ASN A 75 2.10 -26.36 -19.28
N GLN A 76 1.42 -26.87 -20.32
CA GLN A 76 0.31 -26.19 -20.98
C GLN A 76 -0.89 -26.05 -20.03
N LYS A 77 -1.46 -24.84 -19.95
CA LYS A 77 -2.64 -24.55 -19.15
C LYS A 77 -3.87 -24.75 -20.02
N LYS A 78 -4.76 -25.67 -19.62
CA LYS A 78 -6.07 -25.86 -20.27
C LYS A 78 -7.00 -24.69 -19.95
N ILE A 79 -6.78 -23.54 -20.60
CA ILE A 79 -7.60 -22.34 -20.48
C ILE A 79 -8.72 -22.42 -21.53
N LEU A 80 -9.97 -22.22 -21.09
CA LEU A 80 -11.12 -22.17 -21.99
C LEU A 80 -11.10 -20.88 -22.83
N LYS A 81 -11.52 -20.97 -24.09
CA LYS A 81 -11.78 -19.81 -24.95
C LYS A 81 -12.87 -18.92 -24.35
N PRO A 82 -12.92 -17.61 -24.66
CA PRO A 82 -13.89 -16.69 -24.05
C PRO A 82 -15.35 -17.11 -24.26
N ASP A 83 -15.66 -17.65 -25.44
CA ASP A 83 -16.96 -18.11 -25.93
C ASP A 83 -17.37 -19.52 -25.45
N ALA A 84 -16.45 -20.26 -24.82
CA ALA A 84 -16.69 -21.63 -24.38
C ALA A 84 -17.87 -21.75 -23.40
N VAL A 85 -18.71 -22.76 -23.64
CA VAL A 85 -19.87 -23.11 -22.80
C VAL A 85 -19.91 -24.62 -22.57
N PRO A 86 -20.43 -25.11 -21.43
CA PRO A 86 -20.66 -26.53 -21.22
C PRO A 86 -21.53 -27.09 -22.35
N SER A 87 -20.98 -28.04 -23.11
CA SER A 87 -21.52 -28.55 -24.37
C SER A 87 -21.60 -30.08 -24.42
N VAL A 88 -21.01 -30.78 -23.46
CA VAL A 88 -20.91 -32.25 -23.38
C VAL A 88 -21.37 -32.74 -22.00
N ASN A 89 -21.88 -33.98 -21.93
CA ASN A 89 -22.22 -34.68 -20.68
C ASN A 89 -23.19 -33.89 -19.77
N LEU A 90 -24.23 -33.29 -20.35
CA LEU A 90 -25.27 -32.56 -19.63
C LEU A 90 -26.50 -33.45 -19.37
N PRO A 91 -27.32 -33.16 -18.35
CA PRO A 91 -28.56 -33.90 -18.14
C PRO A 91 -29.50 -33.74 -19.33
N LEU A 92 -30.18 -34.82 -19.72
CA LEU A 92 -31.28 -34.78 -20.70
C LEU A 92 -32.47 -33.95 -20.16
N GLN A 93 -33.43 -33.61 -21.02
CA GLN A 93 -34.71 -33.06 -20.57
C GLN A 93 -35.66 -34.23 -20.34
N ASP A 94 -36.27 -34.27 -19.15
CA ASP A 94 -37.50 -35.00 -18.92
C ASP A 94 -38.32 -34.27 -17.83
N ASN A 95 -39.62 -34.55 -17.75
CA ASN A 95 -40.60 -33.75 -16.99
C ASN A 95 -41.12 -34.48 -15.73
N GLY A 96 -41.17 -33.79 -14.59
CA GLY A 96 -41.71 -34.31 -13.31
C GLY A 96 -40.81 -35.39 -12.67
N GLU A 97 -40.55 -35.44 -11.37
CA GLU A 97 -41.43 -35.28 -10.21
C GLU A 97 -40.66 -34.75 -8.96
N ASP A 98 -41.33 -34.77 -7.79
CA ASP A 98 -40.89 -34.17 -6.53
C ASP A 98 -40.36 -35.21 -5.51
N ILE A 99 -39.21 -34.92 -4.89
CA ILE A 99 -38.76 -35.60 -3.66
C ILE A 99 -38.26 -34.56 -2.65
N SER A 100 -39.18 -34.08 -1.82
CA SER A 100 -38.86 -33.27 -0.64
C SER A 100 -38.06 -34.08 0.42
N SER A 101 -36.96 -33.53 0.93
CA SER A 101 -36.23 -34.12 2.08
C SER A 101 -35.20 -33.20 2.79
N ARG A 102 -35.27 -31.86 2.62
CA ARG A 102 -34.26 -30.95 3.20
C ARG A 102 -34.74 -29.61 3.79
N SER A 103 -35.98 -29.20 3.51
CA SER A 103 -36.60 -27.96 4.02
C SER A 103 -36.82 -27.98 5.55
N GLU A 104 -37.32 -29.10 6.09
CA GLU A 104 -37.70 -29.22 7.50
C GLU A 104 -36.57 -28.96 8.51
N ARG A 105 -35.34 -29.39 8.18
CA ARG A 105 -34.17 -29.24 9.06
C ARG A 105 -33.81 -27.77 9.34
N LYS A 106 -34.34 -26.82 8.56
CA LYS A 106 -34.19 -25.37 8.81
C LYS A 106 -35.27 -24.82 9.75
N ARG A 107 -36.49 -25.39 9.74
CA ARG A 107 -37.66 -24.90 10.49
C ARG A 107 -37.56 -25.21 12.01
N LYS A 108 -37.03 -26.37 12.39
CA LYS A 108 -36.87 -26.78 13.80
C LYS A 108 -35.80 -26.01 14.61
N ARG A 109 -35.12 -25.00 14.04
CA ARG A 109 -34.06 -24.21 14.73
C ARG A 109 -34.41 -22.75 15.06
N SER A 110 -35.52 -22.18 14.56
CA SER A 110 -35.98 -20.85 14.98
C SER A 110 -36.79 -20.91 16.28
N ILE A 111 -37.75 -21.84 16.34
CA ILE A 111 -38.75 -21.99 17.42
C ILE A 111 -38.10 -22.08 18.82
N LEU A 112 -36.91 -22.70 18.92
CA LEU A 112 -36.15 -22.86 20.17
C LEU A 112 -35.40 -21.60 20.66
N ARG A 113 -35.40 -20.48 19.91
CA ARG A 113 -34.78 -19.21 20.33
C ARG A 113 -35.78 -18.21 20.93
N GLU A 114 -37.00 -18.15 20.43
CA GLU A 114 -38.00 -17.16 20.88
C GLU A 114 -38.56 -17.49 22.27
N ALA A 115 -38.62 -18.77 22.64
CA ALA A 115 -39.10 -19.23 23.95
C ALA A 115 -38.26 -18.77 25.16
N LYS A 116 -37.04 -18.24 24.97
CA LYS A 116 -36.11 -17.92 26.07
C LYS A 116 -36.00 -16.42 26.41
N ILE A 117 -36.82 -15.56 25.79
CA ILE A 117 -36.76 -14.09 25.96
C ILE A 117 -37.99 -13.52 26.71
N ARG A 118 -39.12 -14.25 26.77
CA ARG A 118 -40.40 -13.75 27.32
C ARG A 118 -40.72 -14.17 28.76
N LEU A 119 -39.72 -14.41 29.62
CA LEU A 119 -39.99 -14.87 31.00
C LEU A 119 -38.95 -14.40 32.05
N LYS A 120 -38.92 -13.08 32.31
CA LYS A 120 -38.55 -12.53 33.63
C LYS A 120 -39.17 -11.14 33.87
N CYS A 121 -40.43 -11.12 34.28
CA CYS A 121 -41.16 -9.90 34.64
C CYS A 121 -40.81 -9.43 36.07
N LEU A 122 -41.25 -8.21 36.41
CA LEU A 122 -40.99 -7.52 37.68
C LEU A 122 -42.10 -7.71 38.73
N SER A 123 -41.72 -7.72 40.02
CA SER A 123 -42.51 -7.26 41.20
C SER A 123 -43.82 -8.07 41.52
N PRO A 124 -44.69 -7.76 42.52
CA PRO A 124 -44.74 -6.57 43.43
C PRO A 124 -45.27 -6.74 44.90
N LYS A 125 -45.35 -5.60 45.65
CA LYS A 125 -46.22 -5.27 46.84
C LYS A 125 -45.89 -5.99 48.18
N LYS A 126 -46.30 -5.54 49.39
CA LYS A 126 -47.20 -4.46 49.95
C LYS A 126 -46.41 -3.62 51.02
N ALA A 127 -46.94 -2.65 51.81
CA ALA A 127 -47.86 -1.48 51.62
C ALA A 127 -48.18 -0.80 52.99
N CYS A 128 -48.61 0.49 52.99
CA CYS A 128 -49.26 1.24 54.11
C CYS A 128 -48.37 1.66 55.34
N GLU A 129 -48.68 2.67 56.19
CA GLU A 129 -49.88 3.53 56.42
C GLU A 129 -49.55 5.06 56.57
N THR A 130 -50.57 5.89 56.86
CA THR A 130 -50.50 7.35 57.16
C THR A 130 -51.28 7.70 58.44
N PRO A 131 -51.06 8.87 59.07
CA PRO A 131 -52.18 9.85 59.11
C PRO A 131 -51.74 11.34 58.97
N SER A 132 -52.72 12.25 59.01
CA SER A 132 -52.62 13.71 58.82
C SER A 132 -52.65 14.52 60.13
N MET A 133 -52.50 15.86 60.06
CA MET A 133 -53.35 16.89 60.74
C MET A 133 -52.86 18.33 60.48
N GLU A 134 -53.82 19.26 60.34
CA GLU A 134 -53.81 20.73 60.49
C GLU A 134 -55.25 21.12 60.94
N PRO A 135 -55.58 22.35 61.40
CA PRO A 135 -54.79 23.52 61.81
C PRO A 135 -55.09 23.92 63.30
N PHE A 136 -54.88 25.18 63.72
CA PHE A 136 -55.86 26.03 64.46
C PHE A 136 -55.33 27.44 64.81
N THR A 137 -56.17 28.32 65.36
CA THR A 137 -56.01 29.79 65.46
C THR A 137 -56.06 30.35 66.89
N THR A 138 -55.33 31.46 67.13
CA THR A 138 -55.55 32.60 68.08
C THR A 138 -56.31 32.40 69.41
N PRO A 139 -55.84 33.07 70.48
CA PRO A 139 -56.73 34.11 71.05
C PRO A 139 -56.07 35.48 71.32
N THR A 140 -56.92 36.40 71.76
CA THR A 140 -56.84 37.87 71.70
C THR A 140 -56.37 38.55 73.01
N ASN A 141 -55.89 39.80 72.90
CA ASN A 141 -56.08 40.89 73.89
C ASN A 141 -55.39 40.76 75.30
N GLU A 142 -55.16 41.83 76.07
CA GLU A 142 -55.32 43.29 75.88
C GLU A 142 -54.36 44.07 76.80
N ASN A 143 -54.00 45.31 76.44
CA ASN A 143 -53.95 46.53 77.29
C ASN A 143 -52.93 47.56 76.78
N ILE A 144 -53.37 48.81 76.61
CA ILE A 144 -52.53 49.96 76.26
C ILE A 144 -52.39 50.85 77.50
N CYS A 145 -51.16 51.12 77.94
CA CYS A 145 -50.88 52.08 78.99
C CYS A 145 -50.80 53.51 78.40
N SER A 146 -51.48 54.47 79.02
CA SER A 146 -51.67 55.83 78.50
C SER A 146 -50.50 56.78 78.81
N SER A 147 -49.30 56.46 78.33
CA SER A 147 -48.11 57.33 78.40
C SER A 147 -47.28 57.41 77.11
N CYS A 148 -47.63 56.65 76.07
CA CYS A 148 -46.72 56.36 74.96
C CYS A 148 -46.87 57.22 73.68
N PHE A 149 -47.50 58.39 73.72
CA PHE A 149 -47.83 59.10 72.46
C PHE A 149 -46.60 59.72 71.74
N GLU A 150 -45.61 60.21 72.51
CA GLU A 150 -44.36 60.72 71.94
C GLU A 150 -43.42 59.56 71.54
N THR A 151 -43.30 58.54 72.39
CA THR A 151 -42.50 57.33 72.10
C THR A 151 -43.05 56.52 70.93
N GLN A 152 -44.36 56.50 70.68
CA GLN A 152 -44.93 55.91 69.45
C GLN A 152 -44.45 56.61 68.18
N LYS A 153 -44.27 57.94 68.22
CA LYS A 153 -43.82 58.73 67.07
C LYS A 153 -42.32 58.56 66.80
N GLU A 154 -41.51 58.48 67.86
CA GLU A 154 -40.09 58.09 67.74
C GLU A 154 -39.95 56.65 67.26
N ASN A 155 -40.72 55.70 67.81
CA ASN A 155 -40.70 54.30 67.38
C ASN A 155 -41.07 54.14 65.89
N ALA A 156 -42.02 54.91 65.37
CA ALA A 156 -42.33 54.92 63.93
C ALA A 156 -41.15 55.41 63.08
N LEU A 157 -40.49 56.50 63.49
CA LEU A 157 -39.31 57.04 62.81
C LEU A 157 -38.11 56.06 62.86
N LEU A 158 -37.92 55.40 64.01
CA LEU A 158 -36.91 54.37 64.23
C LEU A 158 -37.18 53.13 63.36
N LEU A 159 -38.43 52.66 63.26
CA LEU A 159 -38.82 51.55 62.38
C LEU A 159 -38.53 51.85 60.91
N GLU A 160 -38.79 53.07 60.44
CA GLU A 160 -38.45 53.46 59.07
C GLU A 160 -36.93 53.56 58.86
N ARG A 161 -36.18 54.06 59.86
CA ARG A 161 -34.71 54.09 59.84
C ARG A 161 -34.11 52.68 59.85
N ILE A 162 -34.68 51.75 60.62
CA ILE A 162 -34.31 50.33 60.63
C ILE A 162 -34.54 49.72 59.24
N ARG A 163 -35.74 49.87 58.66
CA ARG A 163 -36.06 49.43 57.30
C ARG A 163 -35.08 49.96 56.24
N PHE A 164 -34.64 51.20 56.36
CA PHE A 164 -33.64 51.78 55.47
C PHE A 164 -32.27 51.10 55.63
N LEU A 165 -31.81 50.95 56.88
CA LEU A 165 -30.51 50.31 57.19
C LEU A 165 -30.48 48.82 56.82
N GLU A 166 -31.59 48.09 57.00
CA GLU A 166 -31.76 46.71 56.53
C GLU A 166 -31.61 46.61 55.00
N LYS A 167 -32.19 47.56 54.27
CA LYS A 167 -32.14 47.62 52.80
C LYS A 167 -30.73 47.94 52.27
N GLU A 168 -30.00 48.82 52.94
CA GLU A 168 -28.58 49.06 52.66
C GLU A 168 -27.70 47.86 53.05
N LEU A 169 -28.00 47.21 54.17
CA LEU A 169 -27.29 46.02 54.63
C LEU A 169 -27.44 44.85 53.65
N GLU A 170 -28.63 44.60 53.09
CA GLU A 170 -28.79 43.52 52.10
C GLU A 170 -28.21 43.89 50.73
N LYS A 171 -28.23 45.16 50.33
CA LYS A 171 -27.52 45.65 49.13
C LYS A 171 -26.01 45.44 49.25
N THR A 172 -25.41 45.86 50.36
CA THR A 172 -23.96 45.71 50.63
C THR A 172 -23.54 44.24 50.80
N LYS A 173 -24.36 43.40 51.45
CA LYS A 173 -24.19 41.93 51.43
C LYS A 173 -24.22 41.37 50.01
N GLY A 174 -25.14 41.86 49.16
CA GLY A 174 -25.27 41.48 47.75
C GLY A 174 -23.99 41.74 46.94
N ASP A 175 -23.49 42.97 46.98
CA ASP A 175 -22.25 43.34 46.29
C ASP A 175 -21.01 42.66 46.89
N THR A 176 -20.98 42.41 48.20
CA THR A 176 -19.92 41.62 48.86
C THR A 176 -19.90 40.17 48.34
N LYS A 177 -21.06 39.50 48.30
CA LYS A 177 -21.24 38.17 47.68
C LYS A 177 -20.82 38.18 46.19
N ARG A 178 -21.12 39.26 45.45
CA ARG A 178 -20.74 39.43 44.03
C ARG A 178 -19.22 39.56 43.85
N ASN A 179 -18.55 40.35 44.68
CA ASN A 179 -17.10 40.54 44.62
C ASN A 179 -16.32 39.31 45.13
N GLN A 180 -16.82 38.57 46.13
CA GLN A 180 -16.28 37.26 46.48
C GLN A 180 -16.38 36.28 45.28
N ARG A 181 -17.54 36.21 44.61
CA ARG A 181 -17.71 35.38 43.40
C ARG A 181 -16.75 35.77 42.25
N LYS A 182 -16.43 37.06 42.09
CA LYS A 182 -15.39 37.53 41.15
C LYS A 182 -14.00 37.04 41.57
N LYS A 183 -13.54 37.34 42.79
CA LYS A 183 -12.22 36.92 43.30
C LYS A 183 -12.03 35.39 43.24
N ILE A 184 -13.07 34.60 43.52
CA ILE A 184 -13.03 33.14 43.40
C ILE A 184 -12.87 32.68 41.94
N LYS A 185 -13.49 33.37 40.96
CA LYS A 185 -13.25 33.09 39.53
C LYS A 185 -11.81 33.48 39.12
N GLU A 186 -11.33 34.65 39.56
CA GLU A 186 -9.98 35.15 39.26
C GLU A 186 -8.89 34.26 39.86
N MET A 187 -9.05 33.77 41.10
CA MET A 187 -8.14 32.79 41.69
C MET A 187 -8.14 31.47 40.91
N LYS A 188 -9.32 30.98 40.47
CA LYS A 188 -9.43 29.76 39.68
C LYS A 188 -8.76 29.88 38.31
N THR A 189 -8.97 30.99 37.59
CA THR A 189 -8.30 31.20 36.29
C THR A 189 -6.80 31.44 36.44
N LYS A 190 -6.35 32.15 37.49
CA LYS A 190 -4.91 32.37 37.75
C LYS A 190 -4.19 31.07 38.12
N ALA A 191 -4.84 30.18 38.87
CA ALA A 191 -4.33 28.83 39.13
C ALA A 191 -4.27 27.98 37.85
N GLU A 192 -5.26 28.09 36.97
CA GLU A 192 -5.30 27.37 35.69
C GLU A 192 -4.19 27.81 34.74
N ILE A 193 -3.97 29.13 34.61
CA ILE A 193 -2.83 29.69 33.87
C ILE A 193 -1.50 29.16 34.43
N GLY A 194 -1.38 29.05 35.77
CA GLY A 194 -0.22 28.43 36.41
C GLY A 194 0.02 26.98 35.96
N ARG A 195 -1.02 26.15 35.95
CA ARG A 195 -0.95 24.76 35.46
C ARG A 195 -0.51 24.70 33.99
N ILE A 196 -1.18 25.44 33.11
CA ILE A 196 -0.90 25.50 31.68
C ILE A 196 0.54 25.98 31.41
N LEU A 197 1.07 26.92 32.19
CA LEU A 197 2.46 27.37 32.08
C LEU A 197 3.47 26.28 32.48
N THR A 198 3.20 25.51 33.54
CA THR A 198 4.07 24.39 33.93
C THR A 198 4.07 23.26 32.91
N GLU A 199 2.90 22.93 32.34
CA GLU A 199 2.77 21.92 31.28
C GLU A 199 3.48 22.35 30.00
N ASN A 200 3.30 23.59 29.56
CA ASN A 200 4.02 24.17 28.41
C ASN A 200 5.55 24.15 28.60
N LYS A 201 6.05 24.36 29.84
CA LYS A 201 7.48 24.25 30.14
C LYS A 201 7.98 22.81 30.01
N SER A 202 7.18 21.83 30.46
CA SER A 202 7.48 20.40 30.29
C SER A 202 7.52 20.01 28.80
N LEU A 203 6.45 20.29 28.05
CA LEU A 203 6.32 19.99 26.62
C LEU A 203 7.44 20.62 25.79
N LYS A 204 7.83 21.87 26.06
CA LYS A 204 8.98 22.51 25.39
C LYS A 204 10.31 21.77 25.66
N SER A 205 10.49 21.19 26.85
CA SER A 205 11.68 20.38 27.15
C SER A 205 11.67 19.05 26.41
N GLU A 206 10.49 18.47 26.19
CA GLU A 206 10.29 17.19 25.52
C GLU A 206 10.43 17.31 24.00
N VAL A 207 9.82 18.34 23.39
CA VAL A 207 10.06 18.71 21.99
C VAL A 207 11.56 18.93 21.72
N LYS A 208 12.30 19.56 22.64
CA LYS A 208 13.76 19.74 22.51
C LYS A 208 14.56 18.43 22.61
N LYS A 209 14.05 17.40 23.32
CA LYS A 209 14.64 16.05 23.29
C LYS A 209 14.36 15.38 21.94
N LEU A 210 13.11 15.42 21.48
CA LEU A 210 12.70 14.82 20.21
C LEU A 210 13.44 15.41 19.01
N SER A 211 13.58 16.74 18.94
CA SER A 211 14.31 17.40 17.85
C SER A 211 15.79 16.99 17.82
N LYS A 212 16.42 16.76 18.98
CA LYS A 212 17.81 16.28 19.06
C LYS A 212 17.93 14.79 18.68
N ILE A 213 16.92 13.97 18.97
CA ILE A 213 16.86 12.59 18.50
C ILE A 213 16.72 12.54 16.98
N GLU A 214 15.80 13.33 16.42
CA GLU A 214 15.62 13.49 14.96
C GLU A 214 16.93 13.90 14.28
N GLU A 215 17.61 14.92 14.82
CA GLU A 215 18.90 15.42 14.34
C GLU A 215 19.99 14.35 14.27
N ASN A 216 20.12 13.52 15.31
CA ASN A 216 21.06 12.40 15.32
C ASN A 216 20.78 11.39 14.20
N PHE A 217 19.51 11.20 13.81
CA PHE A 217 19.11 10.25 12.77
C PHE A 217 19.19 10.82 11.33
N LYS A 218 19.28 12.15 11.12
CA LYS A 218 19.36 12.76 9.77
C LYS A 218 20.53 12.24 8.91
N ASN A 219 21.62 11.81 9.54
CA ASN A 219 22.79 11.24 8.87
C ASN A 219 22.66 9.74 8.54
N ILE A 220 21.68 9.06 9.14
CA ILE A 220 21.49 7.59 9.04
C ILE A 220 20.27 7.26 8.16
N LEU A 221 19.20 8.03 8.30
CA LEU A 221 17.90 7.84 7.67
C LEU A 221 17.52 9.08 6.84
N THR A 222 16.78 8.89 5.75
CA THR A 222 16.15 10.02 5.04
C THR A 222 15.03 10.63 5.86
N ALA A 223 14.63 11.87 5.56
CA ALA A 223 13.44 12.49 6.15
C ALA A 223 12.16 11.63 5.92
N THR A 224 12.03 10.96 4.77
CA THR A 224 10.94 10.01 4.50
C THR A 224 10.93 8.84 5.48
N GLN A 225 12.10 8.28 5.78
CA GLN A 225 12.26 7.17 6.72
C GLN A 225 12.01 7.60 8.17
N ILE A 226 12.53 8.76 8.57
CA ILE A 226 12.32 9.34 9.91
C ILE A 226 10.82 9.57 10.15
N ASN A 227 10.14 10.26 9.24
CA ASN A 227 8.69 10.49 9.33
C ASN A 227 7.91 9.17 9.35
N ALA A 228 8.30 8.18 8.54
CA ALA A 228 7.65 6.88 8.54
C ALA A 228 7.75 6.12 9.88
N VAL A 229 8.85 6.30 10.63
CA VAL A 229 9.03 5.75 11.98
C VAL A 229 8.20 6.53 12.99
N ILE A 230 8.29 7.86 12.99
CA ILE A 230 7.55 8.75 13.93
C ILE A 230 6.04 8.55 13.80
N GLU A 231 5.52 8.47 12.57
CA GLU A 231 4.09 8.35 12.27
C GLU A 231 3.62 6.88 12.18
N ASN A 232 4.50 5.90 12.43
CA ASN A 232 4.25 4.46 12.29
C ASN A 232 3.55 4.08 10.95
N LYS A 233 4.02 4.64 9.83
CA LYS A 233 3.33 4.57 8.55
C LYS A 233 3.52 3.22 7.84
N SER A 234 2.47 2.41 7.85
CA SER A 234 2.37 1.16 7.07
C SER A 234 2.46 1.33 5.55
N LYS A 235 2.27 2.55 5.02
CA LYS A 235 2.37 2.89 3.59
C LYS A 235 3.18 4.18 3.42
N ILE A 236 4.30 4.09 2.70
CA ILE A 236 5.29 5.15 2.58
C ILE A 236 5.47 5.51 1.09
N LYS A 237 5.41 6.81 0.76
CA LYS A 237 5.64 7.34 -0.59
C LYS A 237 7.13 7.69 -0.75
N TRP A 238 7.91 6.71 -1.19
CA TRP A 238 9.36 6.85 -1.39
C TRP A 238 9.71 7.90 -2.47
N THR A 239 10.74 8.69 -2.19
CA THR A 239 11.40 9.61 -3.12
C THR A 239 12.40 8.87 -4.02
N ALA A 240 13.02 9.58 -4.98
CA ALA A 240 14.12 9.04 -5.78
C ALA A 240 15.37 8.77 -4.93
N GLU A 241 15.65 9.60 -3.93
CA GLU A 241 16.78 9.45 -3.00
C GLU A 241 16.62 8.19 -2.13
N ASP A 242 15.44 8.00 -1.54
CA ASP A 242 15.08 6.78 -0.78
C ASP A 242 15.36 5.52 -1.61
N ILE A 243 14.85 5.51 -2.84
CA ILE A 243 14.98 4.35 -3.74
C ILE A 243 16.44 4.16 -4.15
N SER A 244 17.23 5.21 -4.38
CA SER A 244 18.65 5.11 -4.68
C SER A 244 19.42 4.48 -3.51
N ARG A 245 19.25 4.98 -2.28
CA ARG A 245 19.85 4.37 -1.07
C ARG A 245 19.41 2.91 -0.88
N HIS A 246 18.13 2.61 -1.10
CA HIS A 246 17.61 1.23 -1.03
C HIS A 246 18.21 0.30 -2.10
N LEU A 247 18.42 0.78 -3.32
CA LEU A 247 19.06 0.02 -4.39
C LEU A 247 20.53 -0.28 -4.07
N ILE A 248 21.28 0.69 -3.54
CA ILE A 248 22.69 0.53 -3.13
C ILE A 248 22.81 -0.54 -2.03
N ILE A 249 22.00 -0.47 -0.96
CA ILE A 249 22.02 -1.49 0.10
C ILE A 249 21.67 -2.88 -0.47
N ARG A 250 20.73 -2.94 -1.42
CA ARG A 250 20.30 -4.20 -2.05
C ARG A 250 21.34 -4.77 -3.02
N SER A 251 22.10 -3.95 -3.74
CA SER A 251 23.16 -4.41 -4.64
C SER A 251 24.39 -4.90 -3.87
N ILE A 252 24.71 -4.30 -2.72
CA ILE A 252 25.74 -4.80 -1.80
C ILE A 252 25.34 -6.18 -1.24
N SER A 253 24.13 -6.33 -0.70
CA SER A 253 23.63 -7.65 -0.30
C SER A 253 22.11 -7.73 -0.26
N ARG A 254 21.56 -8.52 -1.20
CA ARG A 254 20.14 -8.89 -1.21
C ARG A 254 19.69 -9.51 0.12
N ARG A 255 20.51 -10.40 0.71
CA ARG A 255 20.19 -11.09 1.96
C ARG A 255 20.15 -10.11 3.14
N ALA A 256 21.14 -9.21 3.25
CA ALA A 256 21.15 -8.19 4.28
C ALA A 256 19.95 -7.25 4.15
N TYR A 257 19.64 -6.77 2.93
CA TYR A 257 18.46 -5.93 2.67
C TYR A 257 17.15 -6.62 3.09
N GLU A 258 16.99 -7.90 2.76
CA GLU A 258 15.80 -8.69 3.11
C GLU A 258 15.72 -9.00 4.62
N TYR A 259 16.85 -9.11 5.33
CA TYR A 259 16.91 -9.23 6.79
C TYR A 259 16.60 -7.90 7.49
N TRP A 260 17.29 -6.81 7.15
CA TRP A 260 17.09 -5.47 7.74
C TRP A 260 15.64 -5.01 7.60
N ARG A 261 15.04 -5.25 6.43
CA ARG A 261 13.65 -4.88 6.17
C ARG A 261 12.64 -5.71 6.96
N ASN A 262 12.81 -7.04 6.99
CA ASN A 262 11.74 -7.95 7.42
C ASN A 262 11.92 -8.53 8.83
N GLN A 263 13.13 -8.46 9.40
CA GLN A 263 13.45 -8.96 10.75
C GLN A 263 13.78 -7.81 11.72
N ILE A 264 14.62 -6.84 11.30
CA ILE A 264 14.88 -5.62 12.11
C ILE A 264 13.70 -4.64 12.01
N GLY A 265 12.94 -4.67 10.91
CA GLY A 265 11.81 -3.77 10.68
C GLY A 265 12.20 -2.38 10.14
N MET A 266 13.42 -2.22 9.62
CA MET A 266 13.91 -0.95 9.08
C MET A 266 13.00 -0.44 7.95
N PRO A 267 12.74 0.88 7.87
CA PRO A 267 11.86 1.50 6.86
C PRO A 267 12.50 1.45 5.46
N LEU A 268 12.43 0.27 4.83
CA LEU A 268 12.99 -0.01 3.52
C LEU A 268 11.89 -0.40 2.52
N SER A 269 12.03 0.05 1.27
CA SER A 269 11.04 -0.23 0.22
C SER A 269 10.95 -1.74 -0.11
N SER A 270 9.78 -2.22 -0.55
CA SER A 270 9.63 -3.64 -0.90
C SER A 270 10.34 -3.99 -2.21
N ALA A 271 10.75 -5.24 -2.39
CA ALA A 271 11.39 -5.69 -3.64
C ALA A 271 10.53 -5.41 -4.89
N SER A 272 9.21 -5.51 -4.78
CA SER A 272 8.26 -5.15 -5.85
C SER A 272 8.19 -3.64 -6.10
N THR A 273 8.47 -2.81 -5.09
CA THR A 273 8.61 -1.36 -5.26
C THR A 273 9.91 -1.03 -5.99
N LEU A 274 11.03 -1.62 -5.57
CA LEU A 274 12.32 -1.46 -6.26
C LEU A 274 12.22 -1.88 -7.73
N LYS A 275 11.65 -3.06 -8.02
CA LYS A 275 11.40 -3.50 -9.40
C LYS A 275 10.60 -2.49 -10.23
N ARG A 276 9.54 -1.88 -9.67
CA ARG A 276 8.71 -0.87 -10.34
C ARG A 276 9.41 0.48 -10.55
N TRP A 277 10.47 0.76 -9.79
CA TRP A 277 11.33 1.92 -10.06
C TRP A 277 12.43 1.60 -11.08
N CYS A 278 13.06 0.41 -10.98
CA CYS A 278 14.02 -0.07 -11.97
C CYS A 278 13.40 -0.25 -13.37
N SER A 279 12.14 -0.65 -13.48
CA SER A 279 11.43 -0.81 -14.76
C SER A 279 11.11 0.51 -15.48
N LYS A 280 11.63 1.65 -14.99
CA LYS A 280 11.67 2.92 -15.73
C LYS A 280 12.96 3.11 -16.53
N PHE A 281 13.96 2.26 -16.31
CA PHE A 281 15.28 2.31 -16.94
C PHE A 281 15.37 1.20 -17.99
N SER A 282 15.80 1.56 -19.20
CA SER A 282 15.70 0.73 -20.39
C SER A 282 17.03 0.01 -20.70
N CYS A 283 17.15 -1.23 -20.24
CA CYS A 283 18.27 -2.13 -20.59
C CYS A 283 17.97 -2.96 -21.85
N ARG A 284 17.54 -2.31 -22.94
CA ARG A 284 17.28 -2.98 -24.22
C ARG A 284 18.59 -3.27 -24.98
N PRO A 285 18.63 -4.29 -25.85
CA PRO A 285 19.77 -4.50 -26.75
C PRO A 285 20.01 -3.33 -27.70
N GLY A 286 21.25 -3.16 -28.13
CA GLY A 286 21.75 -1.99 -28.86
C GLY A 286 22.44 -0.99 -27.94
N MET A 287 22.30 0.30 -28.24
CA MET A 287 22.87 1.39 -27.45
C MET A 287 22.12 1.60 -26.13
N LEU A 288 22.86 1.77 -25.04
CA LEU A 288 22.31 1.99 -23.70
C LEU A 288 22.02 3.48 -23.46
N HIS A 289 20.99 3.98 -24.15
CA HIS A 289 20.62 5.41 -24.20
C HIS A 289 20.46 6.07 -22.81
N ASP A 290 19.90 5.39 -21.83
CA ASP A 290 19.78 5.92 -20.46
C ASP A 290 21.14 6.07 -19.77
N VAL A 291 22.10 5.17 -20.04
CA VAL A 291 23.47 5.29 -19.54
C VAL A 291 24.16 6.48 -20.23
N LEU A 292 24.04 6.59 -21.55
CA LEU A 292 24.57 7.74 -22.32
C LEU A 292 24.01 9.09 -21.82
N LEU A 293 22.72 9.15 -21.45
CA LEU A 293 22.09 10.35 -20.90
C LEU A 293 22.61 10.69 -19.50
N VAL A 294 22.88 9.68 -18.66
CA VAL A 294 23.54 9.89 -17.37
C VAL A 294 24.97 10.39 -17.58
N MET A 295 25.74 9.74 -18.46
CA MET A 295 27.12 10.14 -18.78
C MET A 295 27.18 11.56 -19.33
N GLN A 296 26.31 11.93 -20.28
CA GLN A 296 26.21 13.30 -20.80
C GLN A 296 26.06 14.31 -19.66
N LYS A 297 25.16 14.05 -18.69
CA LYS A 297 24.93 14.94 -17.54
C LYS A 297 26.08 14.94 -16.54
N THR A 298 26.78 13.83 -16.36
CA THR A 298 27.95 13.72 -15.47
C THR A 298 29.18 14.42 -16.05
N PHE A 299 29.35 14.42 -17.38
CA PHE A 299 30.57 14.89 -18.05
C PHE A 299 30.45 16.25 -18.76
N HIS A 300 29.24 16.80 -18.92
CA HIS A 300 29.04 18.10 -19.58
C HIS A 300 29.81 19.26 -18.92
N SER A 301 29.88 19.29 -17.59
CA SER A 301 30.62 20.31 -16.82
C SER A 301 32.04 19.89 -16.42
N LYS A 302 32.58 18.80 -17.01
CA LYS A 302 33.92 18.29 -16.71
C LYS A 302 34.97 18.81 -17.71
N PRO A 303 36.23 19.00 -17.28
CA PRO A 303 37.31 19.37 -18.19
C PRO A 303 37.57 18.26 -19.19
N GLU A 304 38.14 18.62 -20.35
CA GLU A 304 38.33 17.70 -21.49
C GLU A 304 39.06 16.41 -21.10
N ALA A 305 40.11 16.49 -20.28
CA ALA A 305 40.87 15.33 -19.82
C ALA A 305 40.02 14.26 -19.10
N GLU A 306 38.99 14.65 -18.35
CA GLU A 306 38.07 13.68 -17.70
C GLU A 306 37.05 13.07 -18.67
N ARG A 307 36.83 13.71 -19.82
CA ARG A 307 35.91 13.31 -20.89
C ARG A 307 36.56 12.36 -21.91
N VAL A 308 37.90 12.27 -21.92
CA VAL A 308 38.67 11.34 -22.75
C VAL A 308 38.51 9.90 -22.24
N CYS A 309 38.11 9.00 -23.14
CA CYS A 309 37.86 7.59 -22.86
C CYS A 309 38.43 6.64 -23.92
N ILE A 310 38.48 5.36 -23.55
CA ILE A 310 38.66 4.23 -24.47
C ILE A 310 37.39 3.39 -24.52
N LEU A 311 37.18 2.68 -25.64
CA LEU A 311 36.15 1.65 -25.75
C LEU A 311 36.78 0.27 -25.71
N SER A 312 36.49 -0.52 -24.67
CA SER A 312 36.88 -1.93 -24.60
C SER A 312 35.68 -2.83 -24.88
N PHE A 313 35.79 -3.78 -25.80
CA PHE A 313 34.69 -4.67 -26.19
C PHE A 313 35.08 -6.14 -26.33
N ASP A 314 34.12 -7.01 -26.00
CA ASP A 314 34.32 -8.46 -25.85
C ASP A 314 32.98 -9.23 -26.00
N GLU A 315 33.05 -10.54 -26.25
CA GLU A 315 31.91 -11.45 -26.44
C GLU A 315 31.76 -12.45 -25.27
N MET A 316 30.77 -12.23 -24.40
CA MET A 316 30.46 -13.15 -23.30
C MET A 316 29.52 -14.28 -23.76
N HIS A 317 29.92 -15.55 -23.57
CA HIS A 317 29.06 -16.70 -23.81
C HIS A 317 27.88 -16.78 -22.83
N ILE A 318 26.70 -17.22 -23.32
CA ILE A 318 25.47 -17.37 -22.53
C ILE A 318 24.71 -18.66 -22.85
N ASP A 319 23.88 -19.10 -21.91
CA ASP A 319 22.95 -20.22 -22.08
C ASP A 319 22.01 -20.00 -23.28
N ARG A 320 21.92 -20.99 -24.17
CA ARG A 320 21.04 -21.00 -25.36
C ARG A 320 19.57 -21.24 -25.02
N LYS A 321 19.01 -20.43 -24.13
CA LYS A 321 17.63 -20.51 -23.63
C LYS A 321 16.74 -19.52 -24.38
N ILE A 322 15.48 -19.93 -24.58
CA ILE A 322 14.41 -19.04 -25.03
C ILE A 322 13.78 -18.42 -23.77
N CYS A 323 13.52 -17.12 -23.81
CA CYS A 323 12.81 -16.39 -22.77
C CYS A 323 11.69 -15.56 -23.37
N TYR A 324 10.67 -15.25 -22.58
CA TYR A 324 9.58 -14.36 -22.97
C TYR A 324 9.64 -13.11 -22.10
N ASP A 325 9.70 -11.95 -22.75
CA ASP A 325 9.68 -10.64 -22.12
C ASP A 325 8.24 -10.13 -22.03
N VAL A 326 7.76 -9.98 -20.81
CA VAL A 326 6.39 -9.54 -20.49
C VAL A 326 6.19 -8.03 -20.74
N SER A 327 7.28 -7.27 -20.89
CA SER A 327 7.25 -5.80 -21.06
C SER A 327 6.89 -5.42 -22.50
N GLU A 328 7.54 -6.07 -23.46
CA GLU A 328 7.44 -5.78 -24.90
C GLU A 328 6.66 -6.87 -25.68
N ASP A 329 6.06 -7.84 -24.99
CA ASP A 329 5.34 -9.01 -25.53
C ASP A 329 6.15 -9.84 -26.56
N GLN A 330 7.47 -9.93 -26.36
CA GLN A 330 8.41 -10.53 -27.32
C GLN A 330 9.04 -11.84 -26.81
N ILE A 331 9.46 -12.68 -27.75
CA ILE A 331 10.28 -13.87 -27.49
C ILE A 331 11.75 -13.52 -27.78
N LEU A 332 12.62 -13.78 -26.80
CA LEU A 332 14.05 -13.54 -26.86
C LEU A 332 14.81 -14.87 -26.93
N GLY A 333 15.83 -14.93 -27.79
CA GLY A 333 16.70 -16.10 -27.96
C GLY A 333 16.13 -17.17 -28.91
N PRO A 334 16.83 -18.31 -29.06
CA PRO A 334 17.98 -18.74 -28.27
C PRO A 334 19.30 -18.09 -28.72
N PHE A 335 19.84 -17.21 -27.88
CA PHE A 335 21.14 -16.54 -28.11
C PHE A 335 22.29 -17.33 -27.45
N SER A 336 23.51 -17.17 -27.96
CA SER A 336 24.70 -17.93 -27.52
C SER A 336 25.86 -17.04 -27.05
N LYS A 337 25.87 -15.77 -27.46
CA LYS A 337 26.86 -14.76 -27.09
C LYS A 337 26.20 -13.41 -26.84
N VAL A 338 26.86 -12.58 -26.04
CA VAL A 338 26.54 -11.16 -25.80
C VAL A 338 27.78 -10.34 -26.12
N GLN A 339 27.70 -9.51 -27.17
CA GLN A 339 28.69 -8.48 -27.43
C GLN A 339 28.44 -7.32 -26.47
N LEU A 340 29.45 -6.96 -25.67
CA LEU A 340 29.42 -5.85 -24.73
C LEU A 340 30.48 -4.82 -25.12
N VAL A 341 30.15 -3.53 -25.04
CA VAL A 341 31.11 -2.43 -25.12
C VAL A 341 31.07 -1.62 -23.83
N LEU A 342 32.24 -1.44 -23.21
CA LEU A 342 32.45 -0.58 -22.07
C LEU A 342 33.24 0.66 -22.51
N ALA A 343 32.73 1.86 -22.20
CA ALA A 343 33.52 3.07 -22.20
C ALA A 343 34.24 3.18 -20.85
N ARG A 344 35.53 3.54 -20.86
CA ARG A 344 36.37 3.70 -19.66
C ARG A 344 37.16 5.00 -19.76
N GLY A 345 37.14 5.83 -18.72
CA GLY A 345 37.94 7.04 -18.65
C GLY A 345 39.44 6.73 -18.61
N ILE A 346 40.26 7.53 -19.30
CA ILE A 346 41.72 7.40 -19.25
C ILE A 346 42.27 8.11 -18.01
N MET A 347 42.00 9.42 -17.89
CA MET A 347 42.51 10.26 -16.81
C MET A 347 41.61 10.27 -15.56
N ALA A 348 40.42 9.67 -15.65
CA ALA A 348 39.42 9.65 -14.59
C ALA A 348 38.94 8.23 -14.33
N GLY A 349 38.84 7.85 -13.05
CA GLY A 349 38.56 6.49 -12.58
C GLY A 349 37.10 6.03 -12.75
N TRP A 350 36.60 5.98 -13.98
CA TRP A 350 35.24 5.55 -14.29
C TRP A 350 35.18 4.52 -15.43
N LYS A 351 34.13 3.68 -15.41
CA LYS A 351 33.75 2.77 -16.51
C LYS A 351 32.23 2.63 -16.57
N GLN A 352 31.66 2.52 -17.76
CA GLN A 352 30.22 2.34 -17.99
C GLN A 352 29.96 1.47 -19.24
N PRO A 353 28.95 0.59 -19.22
CA PRO A 353 28.50 -0.10 -20.43
C PRO A 353 27.75 0.89 -21.33
N VAL A 354 28.07 0.91 -22.62
CA VAL A 354 27.51 1.85 -23.61
C VAL A 354 26.72 1.15 -24.72
N PHE A 355 27.06 -0.10 -25.03
CA PHE A 355 26.34 -0.96 -25.97
C PHE A 355 26.32 -2.40 -25.45
N LEU A 356 25.21 -3.10 -25.66
CA LEU A 356 25.06 -4.54 -25.40
C LEU A 356 24.14 -5.13 -26.46
N ASN A 357 24.55 -6.19 -27.17
CA ASN A 357 23.65 -6.90 -28.08
C ASN A 357 23.92 -8.42 -28.15
N PHE A 358 22.93 -9.20 -28.57
CA PHE A 358 23.01 -10.65 -28.65
C PHE A 358 23.53 -11.10 -30.02
N ASN A 359 24.39 -12.13 -30.04
CA ASN A 359 24.92 -12.77 -31.26
C ASN A 359 25.36 -11.76 -32.36
N THR A 360 25.97 -10.64 -31.97
CA THR A 360 26.29 -9.52 -32.87
C THR A 360 27.79 -9.30 -32.91
N THR A 361 28.44 -9.67 -34.01
CA THR A 361 29.87 -9.39 -34.24
C THR A 361 30.12 -7.88 -34.34
N MET A 362 31.23 -7.40 -33.78
CA MET A 362 31.67 -6.01 -33.97
C MET A 362 32.20 -5.78 -35.40
N THR A 363 31.60 -4.85 -36.14
CA THR A 363 31.99 -4.43 -37.49
C THR A 363 32.42 -2.96 -37.50
N LYS A 364 33.15 -2.51 -38.54
CA LYS A 364 33.59 -1.10 -38.71
C LYS A 364 32.43 -0.12 -38.63
N HIS A 365 31.31 -0.43 -39.29
CA HIS A 365 30.08 0.36 -39.22
C HIS A 365 29.52 0.45 -37.79
N LEU A 366 29.35 -0.69 -37.11
CA LEU A 366 28.79 -0.73 -35.77
C LEU A 366 29.69 0.02 -34.76
N LEU A 367 31.00 -0.17 -34.87
CA LEU A 367 31.98 0.53 -34.02
C LEU A 367 31.91 2.05 -34.22
N TYR A 368 31.85 2.52 -35.47
CA TYR A 368 31.76 3.96 -35.77
C TYR A 368 30.41 4.55 -35.33
N GLU A 369 29.30 3.81 -35.43
CA GLU A 369 28.00 4.22 -34.89
C GLU A 369 28.04 4.37 -33.36
N ILE A 370 28.69 3.43 -32.67
CA ILE A 370 28.88 3.46 -31.21
C ILE A 370 29.73 4.67 -30.80
N ILE A 371 30.87 4.91 -31.48
CA ILE A 371 31.74 6.06 -31.18
C ILE A 371 31.00 7.37 -31.42
N LYS A 372 30.38 7.55 -32.59
CA LYS A 372 29.61 8.76 -32.91
C LYS A 372 28.55 9.07 -31.85
N LYS A 373 27.78 8.08 -31.41
CA LYS A 373 26.74 8.25 -30.37
C LYS A 373 27.29 8.53 -28.96
N ILE A 374 28.59 8.30 -28.73
CA ILE A 374 29.30 8.64 -27.49
C ILE A 374 29.88 10.07 -27.58
N GLU A 375 30.39 10.45 -28.73
CA GLU A 375 30.94 11.80 -28.97
C GLU A 375 29.85 12.87 -29.14
N GLU A 376 28.66 12.49 -29.67
CA GLU A 376 27.39 13.25 -29.58
C GLU A 376 26.92 13.52 -28.13
N LYS A 377 27.56 12.92 -27.12
CA LYS A 377 27.33 13.19 -25.68
C LYS A 377 28.48 13.97 -25.04
N GLY A 378 29.46 14.41 -25.82
CA GLY A 378 30.59 15.21 -25.39
C GLY A 378 31.74 14.40 -24.78
N LEU A 379 31.70 13.07 -24.81
CA LEU A 379 32.87 12.24 -24.53
C LEU A 379 33.82 12.26 -25.74
N ILE A 380 35.06 11.82 -25.56
CA ILE A 380 36.07 11.84 -26.63
C ILE A 380 36.76 10.47 -26.65
N VAL A 381 36.57 9.70 -27.72
CA VAL A 381 37.16 8.37 -27.84
C VAL A 381 38.57 8.50 -28.42
N LYS A 382 39.59 8.01 -27.69
CA LYS A 382 40.99 8.08 -28.13
C LYS A 382 41.67 6.74 -28.40
N ALA A 383 41.09 5.63 -27.97
CA ALA A 383 41.52 4.29 -28.39
C ALA A 383 40.39 3.26 -28.27
N ILE A 384 40.56 2.15 -28.98
CA ILE A 384 39.72 0.95 -28.86
C ILE A 384 40.57 -0.21 -28.31
N VAL A 385 39.92 -1.16 -27.64
CA VAL A 385 40.55 -2.39 -27.14
C VAL A 385 39.62 -3.56 -27.44
N SER A 386 40.13 -4.56 -28.14
CA SER A 386 39.40 -5.76 -28.57
C SER A 386 40.20 -7.02 -28.21
N ASP A 387 39.53 -8.14 -27.96
CA ASP A 387 40.22 -9.43 -27.88
C ASP A 387 40.82 -9.85 -29.24
N LEU A 388 41.79 -10.76 -29.23
CA LEU A 388 42.40 -11.34 -30.43
C LEU A 388 41.45 -12.30 -31.18
N ALA A 389 40.58 -13.03 -30.47
CA ALA A 389 39.63 -13.93 -31.10
C ALA A 389 38.45 -13.15 -31.71
N GLY A 390 38.14 -13.42 -32.99
CA GLY A 390 37.03 -12.79 -33.70
C GLY A 390 37.31 -11.38 -34.26
N SER A 391 38.17 -10.57 -33.62
CA SER A 391 38.46 -9.20 -34.07
C SER A 391 39.33 -9.12 -35.33
N SER A 392 39.89 -10.23 -35.82
CA SER A 392 40.77 -10.26 -37.00
C SER A 392 40.06 -9.93 -38.33
N THR A 393 38.73 -10.00 -38.39
CA THR A 393 37.95 -9.42 -39.49
C THR A 393 37.80 -7.91 -39.33
N LEU A 394 37.45 -7.45 -38.13
CA LEU A 394 37.31 -6.02 -37.81
C LEU A 394 38.62 -5.25 -38.05
N TRP A 395 39.77 -5.79 -37.67
CA TRP A 395 41.08 -5.16 -37.92
C TRP A 395 41.38 -5.02 -39.41
N LYS A 396 40.92 -5.97 -40.24
CA LYS A 396 41.04 -5.88 -41.71
C LYS A 396 40.07 -4.86 -42.30
N GLU A 397 38.82 -4.82 -41.83
CA GLU A 397 37.86 -3.77 -42.21
C GLU A 397 38.42 -2.39 -41.87
N LEU A 398 39.07 -2.25 -40.71
CA LEU A 398 39.67 -1.01 -40.20
C LEU A 398 41.07 -0.69 -40.77
N GLU A 399 41.62 -1.51 -41.67
CA GLU A 399 42.93 -1.30 -42.32
C GLU A 399 44.10 -1.15 -41.32
N ILE A 400 44.02 -1.88 -40.19
CA ILE A 400 45.07 -1.93 -39.15
C ILE A 400 46.19 -2.89 -39.58
N THR A 401 47.43 -2.41 -39.51
CA THR A 401 48.65 -3.16 -39.82
C THR A 401 49.71 -2.95 -38.73
N SER A 402 50.90 -3.55 -38.91
CA SER A 402 52.07 -3.27 -38.06
C SER A 402 52.62 -1.83 -38.21
N GLU A 403 52.27 -1.16 -39.31
CA GLU A 403 52.73 0.19 -39.65
C GLU A 403 51.64 1.25 -39.42
N ASN A 404 50.38 0.89 -39.66
CA ASN A 404 49.21 1.72 -39.35
C ASN A 404 48.41 1.14 -38.18
N ASN A 405 48.57 1.73 -37.00
CA ASN A 405 47.84 1.36 -35.78
C ASN A 405 46.85 2.47 -35.32
N PHE A 406 46.52 3.42 -36.19
CA PHE A 406 45.58 4.51 -35.93
C PHE A 406 44.32 4.42 -36.78
N LEU A 407 43.26 5.09 -36.33
CA LEU A 407 41.96 5.15 -37.01
C LEU A 407 41.58 6.61 -37.26
N SER A 408 41.28 6.93 -38.53
CA SER A 408 40.60 8.17 -38.86
C SER A 408 39.08 7.96 -38.76
N ILE A 409 38.44 8.77 -37.92
CA ILE A 409 36.99 8.83 -37.77
C ILE A 409 36.52 10.11 -38.49
N LEU A 410 35.54 9.96 -39.39
CA LEU A 410 34.98 11.01 -40.25
C LEU A 410 33.63 11.51 -39.71
#